data_AF-A0A8S4SCW3-F1
#
_entry.id   AF-A0A8S4SCW3-F1
#
_cell.length_a   1.000
_cell.length_b   1.000
_cell.length_c   1.000
_cell.angle_alpha   90.00
_cell.angle_beta   90.00
_cell.angle_gamma   90.00
#
_symmetry.space_group_name_H-M   'P 1'
#
loop_
_entity.id
_entity.type
_entity.pdbx_description
1 polymer ?
#
loop_
_entity_poly.entity_id
_entity_poly.type
_entity_poly.pdbx_seq_one_letter_code
_entity_poly.pdbx_strand_id
1 'polypeptide(L)'
;MIRYALPVLSLVVVSNAILQGTVDVKRLQGILEEGVKSKDVGALYFSLKGLTLLKAPLPDVCDDISKIKYDLGNIEQIFYLTNAAELSGCQNYLSPEVLRTPVATLDKKDASLADVYHAIYSMKALGKGTVYDREDSLKNLIQILKKDDTPANYAYVFALCEHMGCNAWTAMHAESALLAADETDSKMLHFDGGLPVTSLVLSTIFRVSLKFSVRDKFNKPVLLQQAFVRVAPLAGPEEAIYVAEPDNSKTYKVDLNVGAISKHLSHASGLYSVTLLLGDSAVAAPVSWQLADLALNFGRDAIALG
;
A
#
# COMPACT_ATOMS: atom_id res chain seq x y z
N MET A 1 18.25 -25.26 -39.13
CA MET A 1 19.01 -24.08 -38.67
C MET A 1 18.03 -23.02 -38.22
N ILE A 2 17.65 -23.04 -36.94
CA ILE A 2 16.65 -22.11 -36.38
C ILE A 2 17.44 -20.94 -35.78
N ARG A 3 17.28 -19.76 -36.37
CA ARG A 3 17.86 -18.51 -35.86
C ARG A 3 16.96 -18.01 -34.72
N TYR A 4 17.54 -17.88 -33.52
CA TYR A 4 16.89 -17.19 -32.42
C TYR A 4 16.85 -15.69 -32.73
N ALA A 5 15.68 -15.19 -33.12
CA ALA A 5 15.42 -13.76 -33.11
C ALA A 5 14.98 -13.40 -31.68
N LEU A 6 15.81 -12.63 -30.98
CA LEU A 6 15.46 -12.01 -29.71
C LEU A 6 14.23 -11.12 -29.94
N PRO A 7 13.06 -11.39 -29.35
CA PRO A 7 12.00 -10.40 -29.33
C PRO A 7 12.40 -9.34 -28.29
N VAL A 8 12.46 -8.10 -28.74
CA VAL A 8 12.62 -6.92 -27.88
C VAL A 8 11.45 -6.93 -26.89
N LEU A 9 11.74 -7.26 -25.63
CA LEU A 9 10.79 -7.19 -24.54
C LEU A 9 10.58 -5.71 -24.23
N SER A 10 9.52 -5.11 -24.77
CA SER A 10 8.98 -3.88 -24.20
C SER A 10 8.39 -4.24 -22.83
N LEU A 11 9.19 -4.09 -21.77
CA LEU A 11 8.69 -4.01 -20.41
C LEU A 11 7.80 -2.77 -20.33
N VAL A 12 6.50 -2.95 -20.56
CA VAL A 12 5.52 -1.98 -20.09
C VAL A 12 5.10 -2.46 -18.70
N VAL A 13 5.78 -1.92 -17.68
CA VAL A 13 5.27 -1.95 -16.31
C VAL A 13 4.02 -1.07 -16.33
N VAL A 14 2.85 -1.67 -16.53
CA VAL A 14 1.57 -0.96 -16.43
C VAL A 14 0.99 -1.22 -15.05
N SER A 15 1.45 -0.46 -14.06
CA SER A 15 0.66 -0.17 -12.88
C SER A 15 -0.41 0.84 -13.26
N ASN A 16 -1.52 0.40 -13.86
CA ASN A 16 -2.67 1.27 -14.10
C ASN A 16 -3.89 0.73 -13.37
N ALA A 17 -4.13 1.26 -12.17
CA ALA A 17 -5.46 1.77 -11.90
C ALA A 17 -5.74 2.82 -13.00
N ILE A 18 -6.64 2.49 -13.92
CA ILE A 18 -6.95 3.36 -15.06
C ILE A 18 -7.79 4.53 -14.54
N LEU A 19 -7.12 5.63 -14.16
CA LEU A 19 -7.63 6.95 -14.53
C LEU A 19 -7.44 7.05 -16.04
N GLN A 20 -8.53 6.96 -16.79
CA GLN A 20 -8.51 7.05 -18.26
C GLN A 20 -8.05 8.46 -18.66
N GLY A 21 -6.80 8.55 -19.08
CA GLY A 21 -6.13 9.76 -19.51
C GLY A 21 -4.66 9.63 -19.13
N THR A 22 -3.74 9.89 -20.05
CA THR A 22 -2.34 10.15 -19.68
C THR A 22 -2.38 11.22 -18.59
N VAL A 23 -2.19 10.82 -17.33
CA VAL A 23 -2.17 11.77 -16.21
C VAL A 23 -1.03 12.71 -16.53
N ASP A 24 -1.36 13.95 -16.85
CA ASP A 24 -0.35 14.98 -17.04
C ASP A 24 0.26 15.26 -15.66
N VAL A 25 1.33 14.53 -15.36
CA VAL A 25 2.05 14.60 -14.08
C VAL A 25 2.54 16.03 -13.83
N LYS A 26 2.88 16.79 -14.89
CA LYS A 26 3.29 18.19 -14.75
C LYS A 26 2.13 19.08 -14.34
N ARG A 27 0.96 18.89 -14.96
CA ARG A 27 -0.25 19.61 -14.56
C ARG A 27 -0.65 19.27 -13.12
N LEU A 28 -0.57 17.99 -12.73
CA LEU A 28 -0.86 17.57 -11.36
C LEU A 28 0.14 18.16 -10.36
N GLN A 29 1.43 18.13 -10.67
CA GLN A 29 2.46 18.78 -9.86
C GLN A 29 2.16 20.27 -9.68
N GLY A 30 1.80 21.00 -10.74
CA GLY A 30 1.45 22.42 -10.64
C GLY A 30 0.23 22.69 -9.75
N ILE A 31 -0.79 21.83 -9.77
CA ILE A 31 -1.95 21.93 -8.87
C ILE A 31 -1.52 21.73 -7.41
N LEU A 32 -0.64 20.75 -7.15
CA LEU A 32 -0.15 20.49 -5.80
C LEU A 32 0.75 21.62 -5.31
N GLU A 33 1.61 22.18 -6.16
CA GLU A 33 2.43 23.36 -5.84
C GLU A 33 1.59 24.60 -5.50
N GLU A 34 0.43 24.77 -6.15
CA GLU A 34 -0.55 25.80 -5.79
C GLU A 34 -1.23 25.48 -4.45
N GLY A 35 -1.59 24.22 -4.22
CA GLY A 35 -2.21 23.75 -2.99
C GLY A 35 -1.32 23.92 -1.74
N VAL A 36 0.00 23.85 -1.89
CA VAL A 36 0.95 24.15 -0.80
C VAL A 36 0.78 25.56 -0.25
N LYS A 37 0.29 26.52 -1.05
CA LYS A 37 0.08 27.92 -0.60
C LYS A 37 -1.22 28.10 0.20
N SER A 38 -1.99 27.03 0.40
CA SER A 38 -3.23 27.07 1.16
C SER A 38 -2.98 27.42 2.62
N LYS A 39 -3.92 28.16 3.21
CA LYS A 39 -3.94 28.45 4.66
C LYS A 39 -4.63 27.36 5.47
N ASP A 40 -5.20 26.36 4.80
CA ASP A 40 -5.78 25.18 5.42
C ASP A 40 -4.71 24.11 5.62
N VAL A 41 -4.57 23.61 6.85
CA VAL A 41 -3.52 22.66 7.21
C VAL A 41 -3.68 21.30 6.52
N GLY A 42 -4.92 20.88 6.26
CA GLY A 42 -5.21 19.65 5.51
C GLY A 42 -4.78 19.78 4.05
N ALA A 43 -5.16 20.87 3.39
CA ALA A 43 -4.75 21.16 2.01
C ALA A 43 -3.23 21.25 1.86
N LEU A 44 -2.54 21.91 2.79
CA LEU A 44 -1.07 21.95 2.82
C LEU A 44 -0.48 20.53 2.92
N TYR A 45 -0.94 19.74 3.90
CA TYR A 45 -0.47 18.38 4.11
C TYR A 45 -0.68 17.48 2.89
N PHE A 46 -1.90 17.44 2.33
CA PHE A 46 -2.18 16.58 1.18
C PHE A 46 -1.44 17.03 -0.08
N SER A 47 -1.17 18.33 -0.23
CA SER A 47 -0.35 18.85 -1.33
C SER A 47 1.11 18.40 -1.22
N LEU A 48 1.72 18.53 -0.04
CA LEU A 48 3.07 18.05 0.24
C LEU A 48 3.18 16.53 0.08
N LYS A 49 2.20 15.78 0.60
CA LYS A 49 2.12 14.33 0.44
C LYS A 49 2.02 13.94 -1.02
N GLY A 50 1.19 14.63 -1.80
CA GLY A 50 1.07 14.43 -3.24
C GLY A 50 2.40 14.66 -3.97
N LEU A 51 3.09 15.76 -3.69
CA LEU A 51 4.40 16.07 -4.29
C LEU A 51 5.45 15.00 -3.93
N THR A 52 5.44 14.52 -2.69
CA THR A 52 6.30 13.41 -2.23
C THR A 52 6.03 12.13 -3.02
N LEU A 53 4.76 11.77 -3.23
CA LEU A 53 4.38 10.59 -4.03
C LEU A 53 4.78 10.72 -5.50
N LEU A 54 4.75 11.94 -6.05
CA LEU A 54 5.25 12.23 -7.40
C LEU A 54 6.79 12.26 -7.49
N LYS A 55 7.50 12.15 -6.35
CA LYS A 55 8.95 12.35 -6.25
C LYS A 55 9.38 13.73 -6.78
N ALA A 56 8.50 14.72 -6.67
CA ALA A 56 8.76 16.10 -7.01
C ALA A 56 9.54 16.79 -5.86
N PRO A 57 10.35 17.82 -6.16
CA PRO A 57 11.00 18.61 -5.11
C PRO A 57 9.94 19.30 -4.24
N LEU A 58 10.13 19.27 -2.93
CA LEU A 58 9.27 19.97 -1.99
C LEU A 58 9.72 21.42 -1.85
N PRO A 59 8.79 22.39 -1.88
CA PRO A 59 9.11 23.79 -1.57
C PRO A 59 9.46 23.95 -0.08
N ASP A 60 10.24 24.98 0.24
CA ASP A 60 10.46 25.39 1.63
C ASP A 60 9.18 26.05 2.18
N VAL A 61 8.59 25.41 3.18
CA VAL A 61 7.29 25.76 3.78
C VAL A 61 7.40 25.96 5.28
N CYS A 62 8.61 26.01 5.85
CA CYS A 62 8.76 26.04 7.30
C CYS A 62 8.18 27.32 7.93
N ASP A 63 8.31 28.46 7.26
CA ASP A 63 7.72 29.73 7.69
C ASP A 63 6.18 29.69 7.64
N ASP A 64 5.62 29.10 6.58
CA ASP A 64 4.17 28.91 6.43
C ASP A 64 3.61 27.98 7.52
N ILE A 65 4.27 26.84 7.75
CA ILE A 65 3.93 25.88 8.82
C ILE A 65 3.96 26.55 10.19
N SER A 66 4.92 27.44 10.46
CA SER A 66 5.01 28.13 11.76
C SER A 66 3.86 29.12 12.01
N LYS A 67 3.21 29.61 10.94
CA LYS A 67 2.16 30.65 10.98
C LYS A 67 0.76 30.12 10.68
N ILE A 68 0.65 28.87 10.22
CA ILE A 68 -0.63 28.29 9.85
C ILE A 68 -1.55 28.21 11.07
N LYS A 69 -2.84 28.50 10.85
CA LYS A 69 -3.84 28.39 11.92
C LYS A 69 -4.29 26.95 12.03
N TYR A 70 -4.28 26.43 13.26
CA TYR A 70 -4.80 25.10 13.60
C TYR A 70 -5.41 25.13 15.00
N ASP A 71 -6.29 24.18 15.27
CA ASP A 71 -6.89 23.96 16.59
C ASP A 71 -6.07 22.93 17.38
N LEU A 72 -5.45 23.38 18.47
CA LEU A 72 -4.73 22.53 19.43
C LEU A 72 -5.64 21.47 20.08
N GLY A 73 -6.96 21.64 20.08
CA GLY A 73 -7.91 20.63 20.56
C GLY A 73 -8.27 19.56 19.53
N ASN A 74 -7.96 19.77 18.24
CA ASN A 74 -8.34 18.89 17.15
C ASN A 74 -7.17 17.98 16.74
N ILE A 75 -7.28 16.69 17.05
CA ILE A 75 -6.22 15.72 16.78
C ILE A 75 -5.94 15.51 15.28
N GLU A 76 -6.96 15.66 14.42
CA GLU A 76 -6.83 15.53 12.97
C GLU A 76 -5.99 16.69 12.40
N GLN A 77 -6.24 17.92 12.84
CA GLN A 77 -5.45 19.07 12.41
C GLN A 77 -4.01 19.00 12.91
N ILE A 78 -3.79 18.47 14.11
CA ILE A 78 -2.45 18.21 14.65
C ILE A 78 -1.73 17.15 13.82
N PHE A 79 -2.42 16.09 13.41
CA PHE A 79 -1.87 15.08 12.50
C PHE A 79 -1.44 15.71 11.18
N TYR A 80 -2.29 16.51 10.53
CA TYR A 80 -1.93 17.20 9.30
C TYR A 80 -0.72 18.13 9.48
N LEU A 81 -0.69 18.92 10.56
CA LEU A 81 0.40 19.85 10.85
C LEU A 81 1.75 19.13 11.04
N THR A 82 1.76 18.12 11.90
CA THR A 82 2.98 17.39 12.28
C THR A 82 3.53 16.59 11.10
N ASN A 83 2.66 15.93 10.33
CA ASN A 83 3.08 15.13 9.18
C ASN A 83 3.50 16.04 8.00
N ALA A 84 2.88 17.21 7.81
CA ALA A 84 3.37 18.21 6.87
C ALA A 84 4.77 18.69 7.22
N ALA A 85 5.02 18.95 8.52
CA ALA A 85 6.35 19.33 9.01
C ALA A 85 7.36 18.20 8.86
N GLU A 86 6.98 16.94 9.06
CA GLU A 86 7.87 15.80 8.82
C GLU A 86 8.27 15.67 7.35
N LEU A 87 7.30 15.73 6.44
CA LEU A 87 7.54 15.63 5.00
C LEU A 87 8.50 16.72 4.49
N SER A 88 8.46 17.91 5.09
CA SER A 88 9.25 19.08 4.69
C SER A 88 10.52 19.31 5.54
N GLY A 89 10.77 18.49 6.57
CA GLY A 89 11.91 18.67 7.48
C GLY A 89 11.78 19.89 8.42
N CYS A 90 10.56 20.38 8.64
CA CYS A 90 10.25 21.59 9.42
C CYS A 90 9.84 21.31 10.87
N GLN A 91 10.10 20.13 11.44
CA GLN A 91 9.64 19.75 12.78
C GLN A 91 10.08 20.75 13.87
N ASN A 92 11.26 21.34 13.73
CA ASN A 92 11.81 22.30 14.69
C ASN A 92 11.09 23.66 14.72
N TYR A 93 10.19 23.92 13.76
CA TYR A 93 9.37 25.13 13.70
C TYR A 93 8.04 24.97 14.44
N LEU A 94 7.72 23.76 14.91
CA LEU A 94 6.48 23.49 15.63
C LEU A 94 6.61 23.86 17.11
N SER A 95 5.50 24.35 17.68
CA SER A 95 5.40 24.58 19.12
C SER A 95 5.48 23.26 19.88
N PRO A 96 6.21 23.19 21.02
CA PRO A 96 6.20 22.01 21.90
C PRO A 96 4.79 21.63 22.40
N GLU A 97 3.85 22.58 22.44
CA GLU A 97 2.47 22.36 22.88
C GLU A 97 1.70 21.38 21.98
N VAL A 98 2.13 21.20 20.72
CA VAL A 98 1.50 20.31 19.75
C VAL A 98 1.51 18.85 20.24
N LEU A 99 2.44 18.47 21.12
CA LEU A 99 2.51 17.13 21.73
C LEU A 99 1.40 16.85 22.74
N ARG A 100 0.77 17.89 23.33
CA ARG A 100 -0.16 17.72 24.44
C ARG A 100 -1.38 16.88 24.04
N THR A 101 -1.94 17.14 22.88
CA THR A 101 -3.20 16.53 22.44
C THR A 101 -3.02 15.09 21.97
N PRO A 102 -1.99 14.73 21.18
CA PRO A 102 -1.67 13.33 20.91
C PRO A 102 -1.49 12.49 22.18
N VAL A 103 -0.74 13.00 23.16
CA VAL A 103 -0.55 12.29 24.45
C VAL A 103 -1.88 12.12 25.18
N ALA A 104 -2.65 13.21 25.34
CA ALA A 104 -3.95 13.16 26.01
C ALA A 104 -4.95 12.24 25.30
N THR A 105 -4.89 12.14 23.96
CA THR A 105 -5.74 11.22 23.18
C THR A 105 -5.37 9.76 23.44
N LEU A 106 -4.07 9.44 23.57
CA LEU A 106 -3.62 8.08 23.85
C LEU A 106 -3.92 7.63 25.28
N ASP A 107 -4.07 8.56 26.23
CA ASP A 107 -4.47 8.27 27.60
C ASP A 107 -5.99 7.99 27.77
N LYS A 108 -6.80 8.33 26.76
CA LYS A 108 -8.26 8.06 26.77
C LYS A 108 -8.53 6.57 26.57
N LYS A 109 -9.41 6.01 27.41
CA LYS A 109 -9.81 4.59 27.32
C LYS A 109 -10.77 4.29 26.16
N ASP A 110 -11.41 5.32 25.62
CA ASP A 110 -12.49 5.26 24.63
C ASP A 110 -12.16 6.03 23.34
N ALA A 111 -10.88 6.28 23.07
CA ALA A 111 -10.45 6.89 21.81
C ALA A 111 -10.86 6.03 20.59
N SER A 112 -11.31 6.69 19.52
CA SER A 112 -11.61 6.01 18.26
C SER A 112 -10.33 5.54 17.56
N LEU A 113 -10.42 4.57 16.64
CA LEU A 113 -9.26 4.13 15.85
C LEU A 113 -8.65 5.27 15.02
N ALA A 114 -9.48 6.19 14.51
CA ALA A 114 -9.03 7.39 13.82
C ALA A 114 -8.22 8.31 14.74
N ASP A 115 -8.69 8.55 15.97
CA ASP A 115 -7.98 9.38 16.95
C ASP A 115 -6.65 8.76 17.37
N VAL A 116 -6.63 7.44 17.60
CA VAL A 116 -5.41 6.69 17.92
C VAL A 116 -4.43 6.75 16.75
N TYR A 117 -4.90 6.55 15.52
CA TYR A 117 -4.10 6.69 14.31
C TYR A 117 -3.47 8.08 14.19
N HIS A 118 -4.28 9.14 14.27
CA HIS A 118 -3.80 10.52 14.19
C HIS A 118 -2.80 10.85 15.31
N ALA A 119 -3.05 10.37 16.54
CA ALA A 119 -2.14 10.60 17.67
C ALA A 119 -0.79 9.90 17.49
N ILE A 120 -0.78 8.62 17.11
CA ILE A 120 0.47 7.85 16.93
C ILE A 120 1.30 8.45 15.79
N TYR A 121 0.69 8.74 14.65
CA TYR A 121 1.42 9.33 13.52
C TYR A 121 1.90 10.75 13.83
N SER A 122 1.17 11.53 14.63
CA SER A 122 1.66 12.85 15.09
C SER A 122 2.91 12.72 15.98
N MET A 123 2.89 11.76 16.91
CA MET A 123 4.02 11.50 17.81
C MET A 123 5.25 11.02 17.03
N LYS A 124 5.05 10.14 16.04
CA LYS A 124 6.10 9.68 15.14
C LYS A 124 6.72 10.83 14.34
N ALA A 125 5.88 11.66 13.72
CA ALA A 125 6.32 12.79 12.91
C ALA A 125 7.20 13.78 13.69
N LEU A 126 6.97 13.90 15.01
CA LEU A 126 7.76 14.73 15.93
C LEU A 126 9.04 14.05 16.46
N GLY A 127 9.39 12.86 15.96
CA GLY A 127 10.53 12.08 16.44
C GLY A 127 10.36 11.54 17.87
N LYS A 128 9.13 11.57 18.39
CA LYS A 128 8.76 11.02 19.70
C LYS A 128 8.06 9.68 19.47
N GLY A 129 8.82 8.73 18.91
CA GLY A 129 8.31 7.39 18.65
C GLY A 129 8.01 6.66 19.96
N THR A 130 6.73 6.57 20.34
CA THR A 130 6.31 5.48 21.22
C THR A 130 6.20 4.24 20.34
N VAL A 131 7.14 3.31 20.49
CA VAL A 131 6.87 1.93 20.12
C VAL A 131 5.70 1.51 21.01
N TYR A 132 4.50 1.59 20.45
CA TYR A 132 3.27 1.13 21.09
C TYR A 132 3.51 -0.35 21.42
N ASP A 133 3.44 -0.75 22.70
CA ASP A 133 3.87 -2.07 23.14
C ASP A 133 3.15 -3.16 22.33
N ARG A 134 3.92 -3.95 21.57
CA ARG A 134 3.46 -4.62 20.35
C ARG A 134 2.28 -5.57 20.55
N GLU A 135 2.25 -6.30 21.67
CA GLU A 135 1.25 -7.34 21.88
C GLU A 135 -0.05 -6.83 22.53
N ASP A 136 0.05 -6.08 23.62
CA ASP A 136 -1.13 -5.60 24.36
C ASP A 136 -1.87 -4.52 23.58
N SER A 137 -1.12 -3.72 22.83
CA SER A 137 -1.70 -2.71 21.96
C SER A 137 -2.46 -3.32 20.78
N LEU A 138 -1.94 -4.37 20.15
CA LEU A 138 -2.62 -5.01 19.02
C LEU A 138 -3.92 -5.69 19.50
N LYS A 139 -3.88 -6.35 20.67
CA LYS A 139 -5.09 -6.91 21.28
C LYS A 139 -6.14 -5.82 21.52
N ASN A 140 -5.73 -4.65 22.01
CA ASN A 140 -6.63 -3.52 22.22
C ASN A 140 -7.21 -2.98 20.90
N LEU A 141 -6.38 -2.77 19.87
CA LEU A 141 -6.84 -2.35 18.53
C LEU A 141 -7.84 -3.35 17.93
N ILE A 142 -7.56 -4.65 18.04
CA ILE A 142 -8.47 -5.71 17.61
C ILE A 142 -9.77 -5.69 18.41
N GLN A 143 -9.74 -5.40 19.72
CA GLN A 143 -10.96 -5.25 20.52
C GLN A 143 -11.81 -4.06 20.08
N ILE A 144 -11.18 -2.94 19.69
CA ILE A 144 -11.91 -1.79 19.14
C ILE A 144 -12.50 -2.16 17.77
N LEU A 145 -11.72 -2.79 16.89
CA LEU A 145 -12.17 -3.25 15.58
C LEU A 145 -13.32 -4.28 15.67
N LYS A 146 -13.34 -5.15 16.68
CA LYS A 146 -14.46 -6.09 16.91
C LYS A 146 -15.78 -5.40 17.25
N LYS A 147 -15.76 -4.14 17.72
CA LYS A 147 -16.97 -3.36 17.99
C LYS A 147 -17.50 -2.66 16.73
N ASP A 148 -16.61 -2.38 15.78
CA ASP A 148 -16.90 -1.69 14.53
C ASP A 148 -15.86 -2.14 13.49
N ASP A 149 -16.25 -3.11 12.67
CA ASP A 149 -15.43 -3.78 11.67
C ASP A 149 -15.54 -3.16 10.28
N THR A 150 -15.88 -1.87 10.22
CA THR A 150 -15.93 -1.11 8.96
C THR A 150 -14.58 -1.10 8.23
N PRO A 151 -14.57 -1.04 6.89
CA PRO A 151 -13.34 -0.94 6.11
C PRO A 151 -12.41 0.20 6.54
N ALA A 152 -12.96 1.33 7.00
CA ALA A 152 -12.19 2.46 7.51
C ALA A 152 -11.38 2.07 8.75
N ASN A 153 -12.00 1.34 9.69
CA ASN A 153 -11.32 0.88 10.90
C ASN A 153 -10.26 -0.17 10.60
N TYR A 154 -10.50 -1.08 9.65
CA TYR A 154 -9.45 -1.96 9.14
C TYR A 154 -8.27 -1.17 8.58
N ALA A 155 -8.52 -0.11 7.81
CA ALA A 155 -7.47 0.74 7.25
C ALA A 155 -6.61 1.39 8.33
N TYR A 156 -7.23 1.93 9.38
CA TYR A 156 -6.49 2.49 10.52
C TYR A 156 -5.65 1.43 11.25
N VAL A 157 -6.21 0.25 11.50
CA VAL A 157 -5.45 -0.84 12.15
C VAL A 157 -4.29 -1.30 11.26
N PHE A 158 -4.49 -1.42 9.94
CA PHE A 158 -3.42 -1.79 9.01
C PHE A 158 -2.30 -0.74 9.00
N ALA A 159 -2.64 0.55 8.96
CA ALA A 159 -1.66 1.63 9.01
C ALA A 159 -0.90 1.68 10.34
N LEU A 160 -1.57 1.37 11.46
CA LEU A 160 -0.93 1.24 12.77
C LEU A 160 -0.02 0.01 12.83
N CYS A 161 -0.41 -1.09 12.17
CA CYS A 161 0.37 -2.32 12.12
C CYS A 161 1.71 -2.15 11.41
N GLU A 162 1.82 -1.23 10.46
CA GLU A 162 3.09 -0.88 9.82
C GLU A 162 4.14 -0.41 10.86
N HIS A 163 3.70 0.30 11.91
CA HIS A 163 4.59 0.78 12.98
C HIS A 163 4.79 -0.24 14.10
N MET A 164 3.81 -1.11 14.32
CA MET A 164 3.87 -2.13 15.37
C MET A 164 4.53 -3.44 14.91
N GLY A 165 4.79 -3.59 13.61
CA GLY A 165 5.32 -4.83 13.04
C GLY A 165 4.29 -5.98 13.01
N CYS A 166 2.99 -5.68 12.99
CA CYS A 166 1.92 -6.68 12.84
C CYS A 166 1.50 -6.91 11.38
N ASN A 167 2.45 -6.79 10.45
CA ASN A 167 2.24 -6.96 9.02
C ASN A 167 1.62 -8.31 8.65
N ALA A 168 1.97 -9.39 9.38
CA ALA A 168 1.36 -10.71 9.21
C ALA A 168 -0.16 -10.71 9.51
N TRP A 169 -0.59 -9.95 10.52
CA TRP A 169 -2.02 -9.80 10.83
C TRP A 169 -2.73 -9.00 9.75
N THR A 170 -2.16 -7.87 9.31
CA THR A 170 -2.67 -7.09 8.17
C THR A 170 -2.83 -7.96 6.93
N ALA A 171 -1.80 -8.72 6.59
CA ALA A 171 -1.80 -9.70 5.50
C ALA A 171 -2.99 -10.66 5.57
N MET A 172 -3.23 -11.28 6.74
CA MET A 172 -4.30 -12.27 6.90
C MET A 172 -5.72 -11.69 6.76
N HIS A 173 -5.91 -10.38 6.99
CA HIS A 173 -7.22 -9.74 7.00
C HIS A 173 -7.44 -8.76 5.83
N ALA A 174 -6.40 -8.49 5.04
CA ALA A 174 -6.44 -7.57 3.91
C ALA A 174 -7.49 -7.99 2.86
N GLU A 175 -7.66 -9.29 2.61
CA GLU A 175 -8.63 -9.78 1.63
C GLU A 175 -10.07 -9.52 2.06
N SER A 176 -10.42 -9.91 3.30
CA SER A 176 -11.75 -9.67 3.84
C SER A 176 -12.05 -8.19 3.94
N ALA A 177 -11.06 -7.37 4.33
CA ALA A 177 -11.21 -5.92 4.38
C ALA A 177 -11.42 -5.34 2.98
N LEU A 178 -10.68 -5.78 1.95
CA LEU A 178 -10.88 -5.35 0.57
C LEU A 178 -12.23 -5.77 0.00
N LEU A 179 -12.67 -7.01 0.25
CA LEU A 179 -13.96 -7.51 -0.21
C LEU A 179 -15.12 -6.78 0.47
N ALA A 180 -15.01 -6.53 1.78
CA ALA A 180 -15.97 -5.71 2.52
C ALA A 180 -16.00 -4.26 2.02
N ALA A 181 -14.93 -3.80 1.38
CA ALA A 181 -14.82 -2.45 0.86
C ALA A 181 -15.09 -2.32 -0.64
N ASP A 182 -15.24 -3.44 -1.35
CA ASP A 182 -15.62 -3.54 -2.75
C ASP A 182 -17.10 -3.89 -2.81
N GLU A 183 -17.94 -2.89 -2.56
CA GLU A 183 -19.41 -3.06 -2.50
C GLU A 183 -20.08 -3.06 -3.88
N THR A 184 -19.30 -3.10 -4.98
CA THR A 184 -19.83 -3.08 -6.36
C THR A 184 -19.36 -4.29 -7.19
N ASP A 185 -19.47 -4.23 -8.51
CA ASP A 185 -19.29 -5.35 -9.45
C ASP A 185 -17.83 -5.80 -9.63
N SER A 186 -16.98 -5.59 -8.62
CA SER A 186 -15.54 -5.87 -8.59
C SER A 186 -14.72 -5.14 -9.67
N LYS A 187 -15.26 -4.05 -10.22
CA LYS A 187 -14.58 -3.20 -11.21
C LYS A 187 -14.26 -1.80 -10.69
N MET A 188 -14.93 -1.34 -9.65
CA MET A 188 -14.79 -0.01 -9.09
C MET A 188 -14.79 -0.13 -7.57
N LEU A 189 -13.81 0.45 -6.90
CA LEU A 189 -13.86 0.44 -5.44
C LEU A 189 -14.80 1.56 -4.98
N HIS A 190 -15.96 1.18 -4.44
CA HIS A 190 -16.96 2.07 -3.88
C HIS A 190 -17.01 1.83 -2.38
N PHE A 191 -16.59 2.83 -1.60
CA PHE A 191 -16.53 2.73 -0.15
C PHE A 191 -17.59 3.69 0.43
N ASP A 192 -18.41 3.23 1.37
CA ASP A 192 -19.40 4.06 2.08
C ASP A 192 -18.75 5.27 2.80
N GLY A 193 -17.47 5.19 3.13
CA GLY A 193 -16.68 6.29 3.70
C GLY A 193 -16.04 7.26 2.68
N GLY A 194 -16.32 7.07 1.39
CA GLY A 194 -15.82 7.91 0.30
C GLY A 194 -14.33 7.73 -0.04
N LEU A 195 -13.79 8.68 -0.80
CA LEU A 195 -12.41 8.67 -1.31
C LEU A 195 -11.32 8.58 -0.22
N PRO A 196 -11.45 9.22 0.96
CA PRO A 196 -10.43 9.12 2.00
C PRO A 196 -10.25 7.68 2.53
N VAL A 197 -11.36 6.99 2.81
CA VAL A 197 -11.35 5.59 3.24
C VAL A 197 -10.80 4.69 2.15
N THR A 198 -11.23 4.93 0.90
CA THR A 198 -10.70 4.26 -0.30
C THR A 198 -9.18 4.32 -0.37
N SER A 199 -8.65 5.54 -0.30
CA SER A 199 -7.22 5.79 -0.44
C SER A 199 -6.44 5.18 0.71
N LEU A 200 -6.97 5.19 1.93
CA LEU A 200 -6.28 4.66 3.11
C LEU A 200 -6.20 3.13 3.08
N VAL A 201 -7.29 2.44 2.71
CA VAL A 201 -7.30 0.98 2.54
C VAL A 201 -6.31 0.58 1.45
N LEU A 202 -6.33 1.27 0.31
CA LEU A 202 -5.40 0.97 -0.78
C LEU A 202 -3.93 1.28 -0.45
N SER A 203 -3.66 2.33 0.33
CA SER A 203 -2.27 2.63 0.72
C SER A 203 -1.71 1.63 1.74
N THR A 204 -2.57 0.93 2.46
CA THR A 204 -2.16 -0.03 3.50
C THR A 204 -2.12 -1.48 3.02
N ILE A 205 -2.72 -1.78 1.86
CA ILE A 205 -2.79 -3.13 1.30
C ILE A 205 -2.00 -3.22 -0.01
N PHE A 206 -0.90 -3.96 0.01
CA PHE A 206 -0.12 -4.25 -1.20
C PHE A 206 -0.79 -5.36 -2.03
N ARG A 207 -1.31 -4.99 -3.21
CA ARG A 207 -1.85 -5.93 -4.19
C ARG A 207 -0.92 -6.01 -5.40
N VAL A 208 -0.47 -7.22 -5.76
CA VAL A 208 0.32 -7.46 -6.97
C VAL A 208 -0.57 -8.21 -7.97
N SER A 209 -0.77 -7.69 -9.18
CA SER A 209 -1.58 -8.34 -10.22
C SER A 209 -0.74 -8.63 -11.45
N LEU A 210 -0.78 -9.86 -11.93
CA LEU A 210 -0.14 -10.30 -13.16
C LEU A 210 -1.21 -10.52 -14.23
N LYS A 211 -1.02 -9.89 -15.40
CA LYS A 211 -1.86 -10.11 -16.58
C LYS A 211 -1.00 -10.50 -17.78
N PHE A 212 -1.35 -11.58 -18.47
CA PHE A 212 -0.59 -12.04 -19.64
C PHE A 212 -1.49 -12.70 -20.70
N SER A 213 -1.01 -12.76 -21.94
CA SER A 213 -1.64 -13.51 -23.03
C SER A 213 -0.55 -14.24 -23.82
N VAL A 214 -0.76 -15.51 -24.14
CA VAL A 214 0.13 -16.23 -25.05
C VAL A 214 -0.38 -16.06 -26.48
N ARG A 215 0.54 -15.76 -27.40
CA ARG A 215 0.21 -15.49 -28.80
C ARG A 215 1.06 -16.33 -29.73
N ASP A 216 0.47 -16.75 -30.84
CA ASP A 216 1.18 -17.46 -31.89
C ASP A 216 2.03 -16.50 -32.75
N LYS A 217 2.76 -17.05 -33.73
CA LYS A 217 3.57 -16.27 -34.69
C LYS A 217 2.78 -15.29 -35.55
N PHE A 218 1.44 -15.41 -35.58
CA PHE A 218 0.52 -14.53 -36.30
C PHE A 218 -0.20 -13.57 -35.36
N ASN A 219 0.28 -13.45 -34.11
CA ASN A 219 -0.25 -12.57 -33.06
C ASN A 219 -1.67 -12.96 -32.57
N LYS A 220 -2.13 -14.18 -32.83
CA LYS A 220 -3.44 -14.67 -32.37
C LYS A 220 -3.34 -15.24 -30.96
N PRO A 221 -4.30 -14.93 -30.06
CA PRO A 221 -4.30 -15.48 -28.71
C PRO A 221 -4.49 -17.01 -28.70
N VAL A 222 -3.59 -17.69 -27.99
CA VAL A 222 -3.56 -19.14 -27.79
C VAL A 222 -4.09 -19.44 -26.40
N LEU A 223 -4.99 -20.43 -26.32
CA LEU A 223 -5.49 -20.94 -25.05
C LEU A 223 -4.52 -22.02 -24.58
N LEU A 224 -3.97 -21.84 -23.39
CA LEU A 224 -3.14 -22.82 -22.72
C LEU A 224 -3.99 -23.83 -21.97
N GLN A 225 -3.54 -25.08 -21.92
CA GLN A 225 -4.16 -26.10 -21.08
C GLN A 225 -4.00 -25.80 -19.57
N GLN A 226 -2.81 -25.37 -19.15
CA GLN A 226 -2.50 -25.01 -17.77
C GLN A 226 -1.52 -23.85 -17.73
N ALA A 227 -1.78 -22.91 -16.83
CA ALA A 227 -0.86 -21.82 -16.54
C ALA A 227 -0.83 -21.55 -15.05
N PHE A 228 0.37 -21.38 -14.51
CA PHE A 228 0.59 -21.14 -13.10
C PHE A 228 1.55 -19.98 -12.87
N VAL A 229 1.34 -19.26 -11.78
CA VAL A 229 2.28 -18.26 -11.28
C VAL A 229 2.87 -18.80 -9.99
N ARG A 230 4.18 -19.00 -10.00
CA ARG A 230 4.95 -19.46 -8.85
C ARG A 230 5.64 -18.26 -8.20
N VAL A 231 5.52 -18.16 -6.88
CA VAL A 231 6.27 -17.20 -6.06
C VAL A 231 7.07 -17.99 -5.04
N ALA A 232 8.39 -17.82 -5.03
CA ALA A 232 9.29 -18.58 -4.17
C ALA A 232 10.53 -17.77 -3.80
N PRO A 233 11.13 -17.96 -2.61
CA PRO A 233 12.32 -17.23 -2.21
C PRO A 233 13.50 -17.61 -3.14
N LEU A 234 14.46 -16.70 -3.30
CA LEU A 234 15.69 -17.02 -4.07
C LEU A 234 16.50 -18.15 -3.42
N ALA A 235 16.37 -18.32 -2.10
CA ALA A 235 16.94 -19.42 -1.34
C ALA A 235 15.88 -19.95 -0.37
N GLY A 236 15.39 -21.16 -0.62
CA GLY A 236 14.42 -21.83 0.25
C GLY A 236 13.54 -22.82 -0.53
N PRO A 237 12.97 -23.84 0.14
CA PRO A 237 12.06 -24.78 -0.48
C PRO A 237 10.60 -24.29 -0.56
N GLU A 238 10.24 -23.21 0.14
CA GLU A 238 8.87 -22.71 0.19
C GLU A 238 8.42 -22.15 -1.16
N GLU A 239 7.17 -22.40 -1.53
CA GLU A 239 6.59 -21.81 -2.73
C GLU A 239 5.09 -21.66 -2.60
N ALA A 240 4.57 -20.65 -3.27
CA ALA A 240 3.15 -20.47 -3.50
C ALA A 240 2.89 -20.55 -5.01
N ILE A 241 1.93 -21.39 -5.40
CA ILE A 241 1.54 -21.58 -6.80
C ILE A 241 0.09 -21.15 -6.96
N TYR A 242 -0.13 -20.22 -7.87
CA TYR A 242 -1.44 -19.73 -8.27
C TYR A 242 -1.82 -20.31 -9.62
N VAL A 243 -3.07 -20.74 -9.76
CA VAL A 243 -3.63 -21.12 -11.06
C VAL A 243 -4.06 -19.85 -11.79
N ALA A 244 -3.63 -19.70 -13.04
CA ALA A 244 -4.04 -18.60 -13.89
C ALA A 244 -5.17 -19.07 -14.80
N GLU A 245 -6.34 -18.46 -14.66
CA GLU A 245 -7.50 -18.76 -15.50
C GLU A 245 -7.67 -17.70 -16.60
N PRO A 246 -8.01 -18.11 -17.84
CA PRO A 246 -8.24 -17.19 -18.94
C PRO A 246 -9.66 -16.62 -18.92
N ASP A 247 -9.79 -15.34 -19.29
CA ASP A 247 -11.08 -14.73 -19.61
C ASP A 247 -11.57 -15.10 -21.02
N ASN A 248 -12.74 -14.57 -21.41
CA ASN A 248 -13.33 -14.79 -22.74
C ASN A 248 -12.44 -14.28 -23.90
N SER A 249 -11.46 -13.41 -23.62
CA SER A 249 -10.49 -12.90 -24.58
C SER A 249 -9.20 -13.74 -24.64
N LYS A 250 -9.14 -14.85 -23.90
CA LYS A 250 -7.94 -15.68 -23.68
C LYS A 250 -6.81 -14.90 -23.00
N THR A 251 -7.18 -13.93 -22.17
CA THR A 251 -6.23 -13.20 -21.33
C THR A 251 -6.26 -13.77 -19.93
N TYR A 252 -5.09 -14.08 -19.40
CA TYR A 252 -4.91 -14.64 -18.07
C TYR A 252 -4.68 -13.51 -17.07
N LYS A 253 -5.34 -13.60 -15.91
CA LYS A 253 -5.14 -12.67 -14.79
C LYS A 253 -4.93 -13.45 -13.51
N VAL A 254 -3.90 -13.07 -12.75
CA VAL A 254 -3.62 -13.60 -11.41
C VAL A 254 -3.42 -12.44 -10.46
N ASP A 255 -4.27 -12.36 -9.44
CA ASP A 255 -4.09 -11.42 -8.34
C ASP A 255 -3.33 -12.13 -7.22
N LEU A 256 -2.07 -11.75 -7.04
CA LEU A 256 -1.22 -12.21 -5.94
C LEU A 256 -1.61 -11.43 -4.69
N ASN A 257 -2.40 -12.09 -3.84
CA ASN A 257 -2.68 -11.62 -2.50
C ASN A 257 -1.47 -11.89 -1.61
N VAL A 258 -0.61 -10.87 -1.42
CA VAL A 258 0.60 -10.90 -0.58
C VAL A 258 0.29 -11.37 0.86
N GLY A 259 -0.94 -11.14 1.31
CA GLY A 259 -1.39 -11.59 2.61
C GLY A 259 -1.66 -13.10 2.69
N ALA A 260 -2.40 -13.65 1.73
CA ALA A 260 -2.71 -15.08 1.67
C ALA A 260 -1.47 -15.95 1.39
N ILE A 261 -0.54 -15.47 0.56
CA ILE A 261 0.73 -16.15 0.27
C ILE A 261 1.66 -16.21 1.49
N SER A 262 1.58 -15.28 2.45
CA SER A 262 2.48 -15.25 3.61
C SER A 262 2.53 -16.59 4.37
N LYS A 263 1.39 -17.28 4.50
CA LYS A 263 1.29 -18.61 5.13
C LYS A 263 2.03 -19.69 4.34
N HIS A 264 1.93 -19.67 3.01
CA HIS A 264 2.64 -20.60 2.13
C HIS A 264 4.15 -20.36 2.09
N LEU A 265 4.57 -19.12 2.38
CA LEU A 265 5.97 -18.72 2.49
C LEU A 265 6.51 -18.74 3.92
N SER A 266 5.80 -19.37 4.86
CA SER A 266 6.19 -19.46 6.28
C SER A 266 6.45 -18.10 6.95
N HIS A 267 5.84 -17.03 6.44
CA HIS A 267 6.05 -15.64 6.86
C HIS A 267 7.52 -15.19 6.80
N ALA A 268 8.33 -15.75 5.90
CA ALA A 268 9.73 -15.38 5.74
C ALA A 268 9.87 -14.08 4.93
N SER A 269 10.52 -13.05 5.49
CA SER A 269 10.87 -11.86 4.72
C SER A 269 12.07 -12.15 3.82
N GLY A 270 12.11 -11.57 2.62
CA GLY A 270 13.23 -11.76 1.70
C GLY A 270 12.93 -11.40 0.26
N LEU A 271 13.85 -11.76 -0.62
CA LEU A 271 13.68 -11.64 -2.07
C LEU A 271 13.02 -12.90 -2.62
N TYR A 272 11.94 -12.70 -3.36
CA TYR A 272 11.13 -13.74 -3.97
C TYR A 272 11.16 -13.61 -5.48
N SER A 273 11.36 -14.72 -6.18
CA SER A 273 11.22 -14.80 -7.62
C SER A 273 9.77 -15.09 -8.00
N VAL A 274 9.23 -14.31 -8.92
CA VAL A 274 7.95 -14.57 -9.58
C VAL A 274 8.23 -15.23 -10.91
N THR A 275 7.78 -16.48 -11.05
CA THR A 275 8.00 -17.30 -12.24
C THR A 275 6.67 -17.70 -12.85
N LEU A 276 6.52 -17.48 -14.15
CA LEU A 276 5.40 -17.98 -14.94
C LEU A 276 5.71 -19.39 -15.44
N LEU A 277 4.85 -20.34 -15.11
CA LEU A 277 4.93 -21.73 -15.54
C LEU A 277 3.79 -22.01 -16.51
N LEU A 278 4.11 -22.36 -17.74
CA LEU A 278 3.13 -22.66 -18.78
C LEU A 278 3.23 -24.14 -19.17
N GLY A 279 2.11 -24.85 -19.06
CA GLY A 279 1.97 -26.25 -19.42
C GLY A 279 0.89 -26.41 -20.48
N ASP A 280 1.26 -26.95 -21.63
CA ASP A 280 0.32 -27.24 -22.70
C ASP A 280 0.75 -28.53 -23.40
N SER A 281 -0.20 -29.45 -23.60
CA SER A 281 0.05 -30.72 -24.31
C SER A 281 0.52 -30.51 -25.76
N ALA A 282 0.26 -29.35 -26.36
CA ALA A 282 0.74 -28.98 -27.69
C ALA A 282 2.17 -28.39 -27.70
N VAL A 283 2.74 -28.01 -26.54
CA VAL A 283 4.08 -27.45 -26.44
C VAL A 283 5.04 -28.57 -26.01
N ALA A 284 5.99 -28.92 -26.88
CA ALA A 284 6.92 -30.02 -26.67
C ALA A 284 7.82 -29.88 -25.43
N ALA A 285 7.87 -28.70 -24.81
CA ALA A 285 8.57 -28.45 -23.56
C ALA A 285 7.79 -27.45 -22.69
N PRO A 286 7.60 -27.71 -21.37
CA PRO A 286 7.03 -26.74 -20.46
C PRO A 286 7.90 -25.48 -20.40
N VAL A 287 7.27 -24.31 -20.37
CA VAL A 287 7.98 -23.03 -20.30
C VAL A 287 8.00 -22.57 -18.85
N SER A 288 9.20 -22.25 -18.35
CA SER A 288 9.41 -21.60 -17.06
C SER A 288 10.12 -20.29 -17.30
N TRP A 289 9.44 -19.18 -16.99
CA TRP A 289 9.97 -17.83 -17.24
C TRP A 289 9.91 -16.99 -15.97
N GLN A 290 11.07 -16.63 -15.44
CA GLN A 290 11.17 -15.63 -14.38
C GLN A 290 10.76 -14.25 -14.91
N LEU A 291 9.76 -13.65 -14.28
CA LEU A 291 9.18 -12.38 -14.67
C LEU A 291 9.79 -11.20 -13.90
N ALA A 292 9.97 -11.38 -12.58
CA ALA A 292 10.42 -10.33 -11.68
C ALA A 292 10.91 -10.91 -10.35
N ASP A 293 11.63 -10.08 -9.60
CA ASP A 293 11.91 -10.31 -8.19
C ASP A 293 11.06 -9.35 -7.34
N LEU A 294 10.42 -9.88 -6.31
CA LEU A 294 9.63 -9.16 -5.32
C LEU A 294 10.37 -9.16 -3.98
N ALA A 295 10.60 -7.99 -3.41
CA ALA A 295 10.98 -7.89 -2.01
C ALA A 295 9.72 -7.98 -1.15
N LEU A 296 9.55 -9.09 -0.43
CA LEU A 296 8.42 -9.29 0.49
C LEU A 296 8.93 -9.17 1.92
N ASN A 297 8.25 -8.37 2.73
CA ASN A 297 8.54 -8.24 4.15
C ASN A 297 7.27 -8.56 4.95
N PHE A 298 7.33 -9.64 5.74
CA PHE A 298 6.23 -10.08 6.59
C PHE A 298 6.43 -9.75 8.08
N GLY A 299 7.45 -8.93 8.41
CA GLY A 299 7.66 -8.38 9.74
C GLY A 299 8.31 -9.33 10.77
N ARG A 300 8.87 -10.47 10.34
CA ARG A 300 9.62 -11.38 11.22
C ARG A 300 11.09 -10.99 11.44
N ASP A 301 11.52 -9.87 10.89
CA ASP A 301 12.87 -9.38 11.12
C ASP A 301 12.93 -8.69 12.49
N ALA A 302 13.65 -9.31 13.42
CA ALA A 302 14.06 -8.70 14.70
C ALA A 302 14.98 -7.48 14.52
N ILE A 303 15.19 -7.01 13.28
CA ILE A 303 16.09 -5.93 12.90
C ILE A 303 15.40 -5.11 11.79
N ALA A 304 14.35 -4.38 12.13
CA ALA A 304 13.99 -3.16 11.40
C ALA A 304 14.37 -1.99 12.31
N LEU A 305 15.66 -1.65 12.27
CA LEU A 305 16.22 -0.42 12.82
C LEU A 305 16.08 0.68 11.77
N GLY A 306 15.58 1.85 12.17
CA GLY A 306 15.70 3.10 11.42
C GLY A 306 14.38 3.78 11.15
#